data_AF-H1B637-F1
#
_entry.id   AF-H1B637-F1
#
_cell.length_a   1.000
_cell.length_b   1.000
_cell.length_c   1.000
_cell.angle_alpha   90.00
_cell.angle_beta   90.00
_cell.angle_gamma   90.00
#
_symmetry.space_group_name_H-M   'P 1'
#
loop_
_entity.id
_entity.type
_entity.pdbx_description
1 polymer ?
#
loop_
_entity_poly.entity_id
_entity_poly.type
_entity_poly.pdbx_seq_one_letter_code
_entity_poly.pdbx_strand_id
1 'polypeptide(L)'
;MCVFDRLRQENNYFKDFSDSNEIKRIVGEVRHQIELLDYRTPIAHILDKAGFKIYKENLSANISGVIGGSDFLIEARGCERILLINAYENRGHQHFISAH
;
A
#
# COMPACT_ATOMS: atom_id res chain seq x y z
N MET A 1 13.07 5.87 -7.48
CA MET A 1 13.04 6.98 -6.51
C MET A 1 11.59 7.42 -6.41
N CYS A 2 10.90 6.98 -5.37
CA CYS A 2 9.50 7.23 -5.11
C CYS A 2 9.26 8.73 -4.95
N VAL A 3 8.11 9.25 -5.37
CA VAL A 3 7.72 10.66 -5.12
C VAL A 3 7.75 10.99 -3.63
N PHE A 4 7.52 9.98 -2.78
CA PHE A 4 7.63 10.10 -1.34
C PHE A 4 9.07 10.13 -0.82
N ASP A 5 10.10 9.83 -1.62
CA ASP A 5 11.49 9.81 -1.13
C ASP A 5 12.01 11.22 -0.77
N ARG A 6 11.60 12.25 -1.52
CA ARG A 6 11.91 13.66 -1.17
C ARG A 6 11.15 14.09 0.08
N LEU A 7 9.84 13.80 0.14
CA LEU A 7 9.03 14.08 1.32
C LEU A 7 9.54 13.33 2.57
N ARG A 8 10.05 12.10 2.41
CA ARG A 8 10.69 11.30 3.47
C ARG A 8 11.96 11.96 4.00
N GLN A 9 12.81 12.48 3.12
CA GLN A 9 14.04 13.20 3.51
C GLN A 9 13.73 14.54 4.16
N GLU A 10 12.76 15.29 3.63
CA GLU A 10 12.39 16.62 4.11
C GLU A 10 11.67 16.58 5.47
N ASN A 11 10.87 15.55 5.75
CA ASN A 11 10.02 15.50 6.94
C ASN A 11 10.45 14.47 8.00
N ASN A 12 11.62 13.83 7.87
CA ASN A 12 12.15 12.87 8.87
C ASN A 12 11.14 11.76 9.28
N TYR A 13 10.26 11.32 8.37
CA TYR A 13 9.14 10.40 8.68
C TYR A 13 9.53 9.07 9.34
N PHE A 14 10.81 8.67 9.32
CA PHE A 14 11.31 7.43 9.92
C PHE A 14 12.54 7.63 10.81
N LYS A 15 12.59 8.72 11.60
CA LYS A 15 13.54 8.77 12.73
C LYS A 15 13.09 7.95 13.95
N ASP A 16 11.85 7.49 13.94
CA ASP A 16 11.38 6.54 14.93
C ASP A 16 11.72 5.12 14.45
N PHE A 17 12.83 4.59 14.96
CA PHE A 17 12.91 3.15 15.14
C PHE A 17 11.81 2.80 16.14
N SER A 18 10.58 2.59 15.67
CA SER A 18 9.50 2.11 16.52
C SER A 18 10.02 0.87 17.25
N ASP A 19 9.97 0.88 18.59
CA ASP A 19 10.30 -0.29 19.39
C ASP A 19 9.54 -1.49 18.78
N SER A 20 10.17 -2.65 18.68
CA SER A 20 9.53 -3.85 18.11
C SER A 20 8.15 -4.11 18.72
N ASN A 21 7.95 -3.70 19.97
CA ASN A 21 6.67 -3.73 20.67
C ASN A 21 5.62 -2.80 20.08
N GLU A 22 5.99 -1.59 19.66
CA GLU A 22 5.09 -0.64 19.01
C GLU A 22 4.68 -1.11 17.61
N ILE A 23 5.61 -1.67 16.84
CA ILE A 23 5.30 -2.31 15.55
C ILE A 23 4.32 -3.47 15.76
N LYS A 24 4.56 -4.32 16.76
CA LYS A 24 3.64 -5.43 17.10
C LYS A 24 2.26 -4.93 17.52
N ARG A 25 2.20 -3.83 18.28
CA ARG A 25 0.94 -3.18 18.68
C ARG A 25 0.16 -2.71 17.47
N ILE A 26 0.78 -1.94 16.57
CA ILE A 26 0.14 -1.43 15.34
C ILE A 26 -0.36 -2.59 14.48
N VAL A 27 0.46 -3.63 14.27
CA VAL A 27 0.05 -4.82 13.51
C VAL A 27 -1.14 -5.51 14.18
N GLY A 28 -1.14 -5.63 15.50
CA GLY A 28 -2.27 -6.19 16.27
C GLY A 28 -3.57 -5.39 16.08
N GLU A 29 -3.47 -4.06 16.15
CA GLU A 29 -4.61 -3.15 15.95
C GLU A 29 -5.19 -3.26 14.54
N VAL A 30 -4.34 -3.22 13.51
CA VAL A 30 -4.79 -3.38 12.11
C VAL A 30 -5.49 -4.72 11.93
N ARG A 31 -4.92 -5.82 12.47
CA ARG A 31 -5.52 -7.16 12.38
C ARG A 31 -6.87 -7.27 13.09
N HIS A 32 -7.02 -6.58 14.23
CA HIS A 32 -8.28 -6.53 14.96
C HIS A 32 -9.36 -5.75 14.18
N GLN A 33 -9.02 -4.58 13.66
CA GLN A 33 -9.94 -3.74 12.88
C GLN A 33 -10.50 -4.44 11.63
N ILE A 34 -9.71 -5.31 11.02
CA ILE A 34 -10.12 -6.06 9.82
C ILE A 34 -10.74 -7.44 10.13
N GLU A 35 -10.86 -7.82 11.40
CA GLU A 35 -11.43 -9.10 11.87
C GLU A 35 -10.72 -10.35 11.29
N LEU A 36 -9.44 -10.25 10.95
CA LEU A 36 -8.66 -11.35 10.34
C LEU A 36 -7.61 -11.87 11.33
N LEU A 37 -8.10 -12.33 12.48
CA LEU A 37 -7.28 -12.70 13.64
C LEU A 37 -6.65 -14.09 13.54
N ASP A 38 -7.26 -15.02 12.80
CA ASP A 38 -6.90 -16.44 12.88
C ASP A 38 -5.94 -16.93 11.79
N TYR A 39 -5.61 -16.12 10.79
CA TYR A 39 -4.72 -16.51 9.68
C TYR A 39 -3.65 -15.47 9.36
N ARG A 40 -2.59 -15.89 8.64
CA ARG A 40 -1.71 -14.93 7.94
C ARG A 40 -2.57 -14.17 6.94
N THR A 41 -2.91 -12.94 7.27
CA THR A 41 -3.74 -12.09 6.41
C THR A 41 -2.91 -11.58 5.23
N PRO A 42 -3.21 -11.98 3.99
CA PRO A 42 -2.55 -11.40 2.82
C PRO A 42 -2.88 -9.91 2.74
N ILE A 43 -1.89 -9.06 2.45
CA ILE A 43 -2.08 -7.61 2.32
C ILE A 43 -3.23 -7.24 1.36
N ALA A 44 -3.43 -8.05 0.31
CA ALA A 44 -4.53 -7.90 -0.64
C ALA A 44 -5.92 -7.96 0.02
N HIS A 45 -6.12 -8.80 1.04
CA HIS A 45 -7.40 -8.87 1.76
C HIS A 45 -7.59 -7.65 2.67
N ILE A 46 -6.51 -7.12 3.24
CA ILE A 46 -6.56 -5.89 4.05
C ILE A 46 -7.01 -4.73 3.16
N LEU A 47 -6.39 -4.61 1.98
CA LEU A 47 -6.71 -3.60 0.99
C LEU A 47 -8.15 -3.73 0.48
N ASP A 48 -8.61 -4.95 0.19
CA ASP A 48 -9.99 -5.22 -0.23
C ASP A 48 -11.02 -4.78 0.84
N LYS A 49 -10.80 -5.14 2.12
CA LYS A 49 -11.64 -4.65 3.23
C LYS A 49 -11.57 -3.13 3.41
N ALA A 50 -10.43 -2.52 3.12
CA ALA A 50 -10.27 -1.06 3.08
C ALA A 50 -10.90 -0.41 1.83
N GLY A 51 -11.50 -1.21 0.93
CA GLY A 51 -12.22 -0.77 -0.26
C GLY A 51 -11.33 -0.53 -1.49
N PHE A 52 -10.06 -0.93 -1.45
CA PHE A 52 -9.16 -0.79 -2.59
C PHE A 52 -9.38 -1.87 -3.64
N LYS A 53 -9.47 -1.47 -4.90
CA LYS A 53 -9.28 -2.37 -6.03
C LYS A 53 -7.82 -2.33 -6.49
N ILE A 54 -7.20 -3.50 -6.60
CA ILE A 54 -5.79 -3.62 -6.98
C ILE A 54 -5.70 -4.04 -8.44
N TYR A 55 -4.97 -3.28 -9.25
CA TYR A 55 -4.71 -3.63 -10.65
C TYR A 55 -3.20 -3.71 -10.89
N LYS A 56 -2.81 -4.72 -11.66
CA LYS A 56 -1.45 -4.85 -12.18
C LYS A 56 -1.42 -4.25 -13.58
N GLU A 57 -0.63 -3.19 -13.77
CA GLU A 57 -0.61 -2.40 -15.00
C GLU A 57 0.82 -2.15 -15.48
N ASN A 58 0.99 -1.94 -16.78
CA ASN A 58 2.28 -1.56 -17.36
C ASN A 58 2.53 -0.06 -17.14
N LEU A 59 3.00 0.29 -15.95
CA LEU A 59 3.37 1.66 -15.62
C LEU A 59 4.77 1.98 -16.16
N SER A 60 5.08 3.27 -16.29
CA SER A 60 6.42 3.73 -16.65
C SER A 60 7.48 3.13 -15.71
N ALA A 61 8.67 2.85 -16.23
CA ALA A 61 9.73 2.15 -15.50
C ALA A 61 10.20 2.86 -14.20
N ASN A 62 9.89 4.14 -14.04
CA ASN A 62 10.20 4.94 -12.87
C ASN A 62 9.06 4.99 -11.83
N ILE A 63 7.91 4.36 -12.10
CA ILE A 63 6.74 4.33 -11.22
C ILE A 63 6.50 2.90 -10.79
N SER A 64 6.73 2.60 -9.51
CA SER A 64 6.52 1.25 -8.98
C SER A 64 5.04 0.99 -8.64
N GLY A 65 4.31 2.03 -8.23
CA GLY A 65 2.86 1.96 -8.03
C GLY A 65 2.23 3.35 -7.91
N VAL A 66 0.91 3.40 -8.05
CA VAL A 66 0.10 4.60 -7.90
C VAL A 66 -1.07 4.29 -6.98
N ILE A 67 -1.21 5.07 -5.91
CA ILE A 67 -2.42 5.12 -5.10
C ILE A 67 -3.23 6.30 -5.62
N GLY A 68 -4.44 6.04 -6.08
CA GLY A 68 -5.29 7.04 -6.70
C GLY A 68 -6.73 6.94 -6.26
N GLY A 69 -7.29 8.09 -5.92
CA GLY A 69 -8.73 8.35 -5.85
C GLY A 69 -9.05 9.64 -6.61
N SER A 70 -8.56 9.72 -7.86
CA SER A 70 -8.85 10.86 -8.73
C SER A 70 -10.11 10.59 -9.55
N ASP A 71 -10.84 11.65 -9.88
CA ASP A 71 -12.06 11.56 -10.69
C ASP A 71 -11.84 10.82 -12.01
N PHE A 72 -10.68 11.03 -12.65
CA PHE A 72 -10.27 10.29 -13.85
C PHE A 72 -10.23 8.76 -13.65
N LEU A 73 -9.67 8.30 -12.53
CA LEU A 73 -9.59 6.88 -12.21
C LEU A 73 -10.95 6.30 -11.81
N ILE A 74 -11.77 7.10 -11.13
CA ILE A 74 -13.16 6.76 -10.79
C ILE A 74 -13.98 6.59 -12.07
N GLU A 75 -13.90 7.53 -13.01
CA GLU A 75 -14.58 7.46 -14.31
C GLU A 75 -14.13 6.24 -15.13
N ALA A 76 -12.82 5.96 -15.16
CA ALA A 76 -12.28 4.86 -15.96
C ALA A 76 -12.57 3.46 -15.37
N ARG A 77 -12.71 3.32 -14.04
CA ARG A 77 -12.73 2.01 -13.35
C ARG A 77 -13.87 1.84 -12.35
N GLY A 78 -14.70 2.85 -12.15
CA GLY A 78 -15.86 2.83 -11.23
C GLY A 78 -15.47 2.59 -9.76
N CYS A 79 -14.31 3.07 -9.32
CA CYS A 79 -13.87 2.90 -7.93
C CYS A 79 -13.03 4.08 -7.44
N GLU A 80 -13.31 4.51 -6.20
CA GLU A 80 -12.68 5.66 -5.53
C GLU A 80 -11.32 5.34 -4.92
N ARG A 81 -11.03 4.06 -4.68
CA ARG A 81 -9.78 3.63 -4.05
C ARG A 81 -9.12 2.60 -4.96
N ILE A 82 -8.08 3.02 -5.64
CA ILE A 82 -7.33 2.18 -6.57
C ILE A 82 -5.87 2.13 -6.16
N LEU A 83 -5.33 0.91 -6.17
CA LEU A 83 -3.90 0.66 -6.14
C LEU A 83 -3.47 0.08 -7.49
N LEU A 84 -2.71 0.85 -8.25
CA LEU A 84 -2.04 0.37 -9.46
C LEU A 84 -0.64 -0.09 -9.09
N ILE A 85 -0.28 -1.31 -9.45
CA ILE A 85 1.03 -1.90 -9.21
C ILE A 85 1.72 -2.14 -10.56
N ASN A 86 2.96 -1.68 -10.69
CA ASN A 86 3.70 -1.88 -11.92
C ASN A 86 3.99 -3.37 -12.17
N ALA A 87 3.61 -3.82 -13.36
CA ALA A 87 3.75 -5.21 -13.76
C ALA A 87 5.20 -5.69 -13.88
N TYR A 88 6.12 -4.77 -14.17
CA TYR A 88 7.54 -5.03 -14.35
C TYR A 88 8.31 -5.20 -13.03
N GLU A 89 7.71 -4.82 -11.90
CA GLU A 89 8.30 -5.00 -10.59
C GLU A 89 8.29 -6.49 -10.19
N ASN A 90 9.32 -6.92 -9.45
CA ASN A 90 9.34 -8.28 -8.90
C ASN A 90 8.26 -8.44 -7.81
N ARG A 91 7.84 -9.69 -7.54
CA ARG A 91 6.74 -9.97 -6.59
C ARG A 91 7.00 -9.43 -5.19
N GLY A 92 8.24 -9.44 -4.71
CA GLY A 92 8.59 -8.90 -3.38
C GLY A 92 8.37 -7.40 -3.32
N HIS A 93 8.81 -6.68 -4.35
CA HIS A 93 8.61 -5.24 -4.45
C HIS A 93 7.14 -4.87 -4.64
N GLN A 94 6.38 -5.63 -5.44
CA GLN A 94 4.92 -5.47 -5.58
C GLN A 94 4.20 -5.63 -4.24
N HIS A 95 4.61 -6.60 -3.42
CA HIS A 95 4.08 -6.78 -2.06
C HIS A 95 4.42 -5.58 -1.18
N PHE A 96 5.67 -5.13 -1.21
CA PHE A 96 6.11 -3.95 -0.44
C PHE A 96 5.28 -2.71 -0.80
N ILE A 97 5.06 -2.45 -2.09
CA ILE A 97 4.25 -1.32 -2.57
C ILE A 97 2.80 -1.42 -2.10
N SER A 98 2.26 -2.63 -2.01
CA SER A 98 0.89 -2.85 -1.51
C SER A 98 0.75 -2.57 -0.01
N ALA A 99 1.84 -2.73 0.75
CA ALA A 99 1.87 -2.48 2.19
C ALA A 99 2.26 -1.04 2.53
N HIS A 100 2.91 -0.33 1.60
CA HIS A 100 3.34 1.05 1.78
C HIS A 100 2.18 2.03 1.65
#